data_AF-A0A529IDR5-F1
#
_entry.id   AF-A0A529IDR5-F1
#
_cell.length_a   1.000
_cell.length_b   1.000
_cell.length_c   1.000
_cell.angle_alpha   90.00
_cell.angle_beta   90.00
_cell.angle_gamma   90.00
#
_symmetry.space_group_name_H-M   'P 1'
#
loop_
_entity.id
_entity.type
_entity.pdbx_description
1 polymer ?
#
loop_
_entity_poly.entity_id
_entity_poly.type
_entity_poly.pdbx_seq_one_letter_code
_entity_poly.pdbx_strand_id
1 'polypeptide(L)' 'GDPIDVRENVSFQGKGEQTRFVHANFPETGCAIAVEFKKIFMDEWSGEPDWAAIERLRAMLASTVPVLEAALRGMT' A
#
# COMPACT_ATOMS: atom_id res chain seq x y z
N GLY A 1 2.56 -15.53 -15.16
CA GLY A 1 3.47 -15.04 -14.11
C GLY A 1 2.84 -15.35 -12.78
N ASP A 2 3.65 -15.65 -11.77
CA ASP A 2 3.13 -16.00 -10.46
C ASP A 2 2.40 -14.81 -9.81
N PRO A 3 1.32 -15.05 -9.05
CA PRO A 3 0.60 -13.99 -8.34
C PRO A 3 1.51 -13.28 -7.33
N ILE A 4 1.33 -11.97 -7.19
CA ILE A 4 1.99 -11.20 -6.12
C ILE A 4 1.37 -11.62 -4.78
N ASP A 5 2.20 -12.00 -3.81
CA ASP A 5 1.77 -12.31 -2.44
C ASP A 5 1.37 -11.02 -1.72
N VAL A 6 0.08 -10.89 -1.39
CA VAL A 6 -0.50 -9.73 -0.71
C VAL A 6 -1.12 -10.20 0.60
N ARG A 7 -0.75 -9.54 1.70
CA ARG A 7 -1.18 -9.90 3.07
C ARG A 7 -1.40 -8.67 3.92
N GLU A 8 -2.22 -8.82 4.96
CA GLU A 8 -2.51 -7.78 5.93
C GLU A 8 -1.64 -7.92 7.19
N ASN A 9 -1.10 -6.80 7.69
CA ASN A 9 -0.49 -6.68 9.02
C ASN A 9 0.63 -7.70 9.33
N VAL A 10 1.52 -7.98 8.37
CA VAL A 10 2.60 -8.96 8.55
C VAL A 10 3.76 -8.42 9.40
N SER A 11 4.29 -7.25 9.09
CA SER A 11 5.49 -6.72 9.75
C SER A 11 5.20 -5.48 10.58
N PHE A 12 4.74 -4.37 9.99
CA PHE A 12 4.59 -3.11 10.74
C PHE A 12 3.16 -2.81 11.19
N GLN A 13 2.17 -3.53 10.66
CA GLN A 13 0.78 -3.51 11.15
C GLN A 13 0.14 -2.10 11.14
N GLY A 14 0.54 -1.24 10.21
CA GLY A 14 0.04 0.12 10.12
C GLY A 14 0.39 1.04 11.30
N LYS A 15 1.32 0.66 12.17
CA LYS A 15 1.72 1.41 13.39
C LYS A 15 2.56 2.67 13.12
N GLY A 16 2.66 3.10 11.86
CA GLY A 16 3.40 4.29 11.48
C GLY A 16 2.81 5.56 12.09
N GLU A 17 3.67 6.53 12.39
CA GLU A 17 3.29 7.82 12.99
C GLU A 17 2.20 8.55 12.19
N GLN A 18 2.27 8.53 10.86
CA GLN A 18 1.29 9.18 10.00
C GLN A 18 -0.10 8.55 10.15
N THR A 19 -0.20 7.21 10.14
CA THR A 19 -1.46 6.49 10.34
C THR A 19 -2.04 6.81 11.71
N ARG A 20 -1.20 6.75 12.76
CA ARG A 20 -1.61 7.09 14.12
C ARG A 20 -2.09 8.53 14.24
N PHE A 21 -1.38 9.48 13.62
CA PHE A 21 -1.76 10.89 13.62
C PHE A 21 -3.12 11.10 12.97
N VAL A 22 -3.37 10.51 11.80
CA VAL A 22 -4.64 10.66 11.08
C VAL A 22 -5.78 10.11 11.93
N HIS A 23 -5.65 8.88 12.44
CA HIS A 23 -6.71 8.26 13.24
C HIS A 23 -6.94 8.96 14.59
N ALA A 24 -5.92 9.59 15.18
CA ALA A 24 -6.06 10.34 16.43
C ALA A 24 -6.72 11.71 16.23
N ASN A 25 -6.41 12.42 15.14
CA ASN A 25 -6.88 13.80 14.91
C ASN A 25 -8.15 13.87 14.05
N PHE A 26 -8.44 12.83 13.27
CA PHE A 26 -9.59 12.75 12.37
C PHE A 26 -10.30 11.39 12.50
N PRO A 27 -10.72 10.97 13.70
CA PRO A 27 -11.21 9.62 13.95
C PRO A 27 -12.48 9.26 13.16
N GLU A 28 -13.29 10.26 12.80
CA GLU A 28 -14.56 10.05 12.09
C GLU A 28 -14.45 10.29 10.58
N THR A 29 -13.43 11.03 10.14
CA THR A 29 -13.33 11.53 8.76
C THR A 29 -12.05 11.14 8.03
N GLY A 30 -11.05 10.64 8.76
CA GLY A 30 -9.75 10.24 8.23
C GLY A 30 -9.53 8.74 8.32
N CYS A 31 -9.13 8.12 7.21
CA CYS A 31 -8.68 6.74 7.15
C CYS A 31 -7.31 6.67 6.48
N ALA A 32 -6.27 6.32 7.24
CA ALA A 32 -4.94 6.08 6.71
C ALA A 32 -4.67 4.58 6.57
N ILE A 33 -4.18 4.18 5.39
CA ILE A 33 -3.77 2.81 5.06
C ILE A 33 -2.27 2.82 4.80
N ALA A 34 -1.52 2.00 5.53
CA ALA A 34 -0.10 1.78 5.28
C ALA A 34 0.06 0.63 4.28
N VAL A 35 0.72 0.89 3.14
CA VAL A 35 1.05 -0.14 2.15
C VAL A 35 2.55 -0.40 2.21
N GLU A 36 2.91 -1.65 2.48
CA GLU A 36 4.29 -2.08 2.67
C GLU A 36 4.75 -2.93 1.48
N PHE A 37 5.88 -2.57 0.87
CA PHE A 37 6.50 -3.34 -0.20
C PHE A 37 7.76 -4.01 0.32
N LYS A 38 7.88 -5.34 0.15
CA LYS A 38 9.20 -5.97 0.19
C LYS A 38 10.04 -5.39 -0.95
N LYS A 39 11.36 -5.30 -0.73
CA LYS A 39 12.32 -4.79 -1.72
C LYS A 39 12.59 -5.78 -2.87
N ILE A 40 11.61 -6.61 -3.22
CA ILE A 40 11.67 -7.54 -4.37
C ILE A 40 11.82 -6.81 -5.72
N PHE A 41 11.74 -5.49 -5.72
CA PHE A 41 11.87 -4.63 -6.88
C PHE A 41 13.27 -4.05 -7.05
N MET A 42 14.26 -4.46 -6.25
CA MET A 42 15.64 -4.00 -6.35
C MET A 42 16.62 -5.05 -5.81
N ASP A 43 17.87 -4.96 -6.21
CA ASP A 43 18.95 -5.63 -5.48
C ASP A 43 19.28 -4.82 -4.20
N GLU A 44 19.19 -5.49 -3.04
CA GLU A 44 19.30 -4.80 -1.75
C GLU A 44 20.72 -4.35 -1.40
N TRP A 45 21.74 -4.86 -2.09
CA TRP A 45 23.15 -4.55 -1.82
C TRP A 45 23.70 -3.44 -2.71
N SER A 46 23.47 -3.53 -4.02
CA SER A 46 23.86 -2.53 -5.00
C SER A 46 22.90 -1.33 -5.04
N GLY A 47 21.65 -1.55 -4.65
CA GLY A 47 20.59 -0.55 -4.77
C GLY A 47 19.99 -0.43 -6.17
N GLU A 48 20.41 -1.28 -7.13
CA GLU A 48 19.91 -1.21 -8.49
C GLU A 48 18.44 -1.64 -8.59
N PRO A 49 17.56 -0.83 -9.20
CA PRO A 49 16.15 -1.15 -9.32
C PRO A 49 15.84 -2.11 -10.47
N ASP A 50 14.96 -3.08 -10.22
CA ASP A 50 14.21 -3.80 -11.25
C ASP A 50 13.00 -2.96 -11.68
N TRP A 51 13.18 -2.18 -12.75
CA TRP A 51 12.12 -1.33 -13.31
C TRP A 51 10.87 -2.10 -13.75
N ALA A 52 11.01 -3.35 -14.18
CA ALA A 52 9.86 -4.16 -14.58
C ALA A 52 9.05 -4.63 -13.36
N ALA A 53 9.71 -4.93 -12.24
CA ALA A 53 9.01 -5.17 -10.97
C ALA A 53 8.30 -3.91 -10.46
N ILE A 54 8.97 -2.75 -10.51
CA ILE A 54 8.37 -1.46 -10.10
C ILE A 54 7.11 -1.16 -10.92
N GLU A 55 7.16 -1.34 -12.24
CA GLU A 55 6.00 -1.06 -13.09
C GLU A 55 4.83 -2.00 -12.82
N ARG A 56 5.10 -3.29 -12.55
CA ARG A 56 4.07 -4.24 -12.14
C ARG A 56 3.43 -3.88 -10.80
N LEU A 57 4.24 -3.48 -9.81
CA LEU A 57 3.75 -3.01 -8.50
C LEU A 57 2.90 -1.74 -8.64
N ARG A 58 3.33 -0.80 -9.48
CA ARG A 58 2.58 0.42 -9.80
C ARG A 58 1.24 0.09 -10.43
N ALA A 59 1.22 -0.74 -11.46
CA ALA A 59 0.00 -1.12 -12.16
C ALA A 59 -0.98 -1.85 -11.22
N MET A 60 -0.48 -2.75 -10.37
CA MET A 60 -1.28 -3.44 -9.36
C MET A 60 -1.90 -2.45 -8.38
N LEU A 61 -1.11 -1.55 -7.79
CA LEU A 61 -1.63 -0.57 -6.83
C LEU A 61 -2.61 0.41 -7.48
N ALA A 62 -2.33 0.88 -8.69
CA ALA A 62 -3.22 1.78 -9.42
C ALA A 62 -4.58 1.11 -9.71
N SER A 63 -4.59 -0.20 -9.98
CA SER A 63 -5.83 -0.94 -10.24
C SER A 63 -6.78 -1.02 -9.04
N THR A 64 -6.30 -0.79 -7.81
CA THR A 64 -7.15 -0.79 -6.61
C THR A 64 -7.87 0.54 -6.39
N VAL A 65 -7.35 1.64 -6.96
CA VAL A 65 -7.90 2.99 -6.73
C VAL A 65 -9.37 3.10 -7.16
N PRO A 66 -9.80 2.67 -8.37
CA PRO A 66 -11.21 2.75 -8.74
C PRO A 66 -12.14 1.95 -7.82
N VAL A 67 -11.67 0.80 -7.31
CA VAL A 67 -12.43 -0.04 -6.38
C VAL A 67 -12.58 0.67 -5.03
N LEU A 68 -11.50 1.27 -4.53
CA LEU A 68 -11.52 2.05 -3.29
C LEU A 68 -12.44 3.26 -3.40
N GLU A 69 -12.36 4.03 -4.50
CA GLU A 69 -13.24 5.16 -4.75
C GLU A 69 -14.71 4.76 -4.79
N ALA A 70 -15.03 3.67 -5.49
CA ALA A 70 -16.39 3.15 -5.56
C ALA A 70 -16.92 2.73 -4.19
N ALA A 71 -16.11 2.03 -3.40
CA ALA A 71 -16.46 1.63 -2.04
C ALA A 71 -16.75 2.86 -1.17
N LEU A 72 -15.88 3.87 -1.20
CA LEU A 72 -16.06 5.09 -0.40
C LEU A 72 -17.32 5.88 -0.77
N ARG A 73 -17.67 5.94 -2.05
CA ARG A 73 -18.92 6.58 -2.51
C ARG A 73 -20.17 5.81 -2.12
N GLY A 74 -20.08 4.48 -1.98
CA GLY A 74 -21.20 3.63 -1.57
C GLY A 74 -21.50 3.62 -0.07
N MET A 75 -20.71 4.33 0.75
CA MET A 75 -20.91 4.43 2.20
C MET A 75 -21.81 5.60 2.64
N THR A 76 -22.45 6.30 1.69
CA THR A 76 -23.49 7.32 1.93
C THR A 76 -24.87 6.70 2.00
#